data_AF-A0A7S1VZE3-F1
#
_entry.id   AF-A0A7S1VZE3-F1
#
_cell.length_a   1.000
_cell.length_b   1.000
_cell.length_c   1.000
_cell.angle_alpha   90.00
_cell.angle_beta   90.00
_cell.angle_gamma   90.00
#
_symmetry.space_group_name_H-M   'P 1'
#
loop_
_entity.id
_entity.type
_entity.pdbx_description
1 polymer ?
#
loop_
_entity_poly.entity_id
_entity_poly.type
_entity_poly.pdbx_seq_one_letter_code
_entity_poly.pdbx_strand_id
1 'polypeptide(L)'
;LVKVRSWDQEIMTAAFDRCDRLRQLFHEARERVDSSLLGTHTRRRLAREVGPASENLTLIAAGDVLRALRGHGLAMPGYVSEGLGQELDASGHALVDAGHGRYSAEMRRLGMGLLLAEMQGQLLAAVDGRAPLRLVLRSAHAV
;
A
#
# COMPACT_ATOMS: atom_id res chain seq x y z
N LEU A 1 -2.98 23.81 -14.99
CA LEU A 1 -1.56 23.40 -14.92
C LEU A 1 -1.49 22.15 -14.03
N VAL A 2 -1.39 20.97 -14.64
CA VAL A 2 -1.20 19.72 -13.88
C VAL A 2 0.22 19.75 -13.34
N LYS A 3 0.39 19.84 -12.01
CA LYS A 3 1.72 19.69 -11.38
C LYS A 3 2.21 18.28 -11.70
N VAL A 4 3.22 18.17 -12.55
CA VAL A 4 3.98 16.94 -12.72
C VAL A 4 4.74 16.71 -11.41
N ARG A 5 4.31 15.74 -10.59
CA ARG A 5 5.04 15.36 -9.38
C ARG A 5 6.36 14.71 -9.81
N SER A 6 7.48 15.18 -9.27
CA SER A 6 8.78 14.50 -9.40
C SER A 6 8.74 13.25 -8.52
N TRP A 7 8.92 12.10 -9.16
CA TRP A 7 8.90 10.78 -8.54
C TRP A 7 10.12 10.52 -7.64
N ASP A 8 11.17 11.31 -7.86
CA ASP A 8 12.48 11.23 -7.21
C ASP A 8 12.41 11.70 -5.74
N GLN A 9 11.32 12.38 -5.35
CA GLN A 9 11.14 12.99 -4.03
C GLN A 9 10.22 12.18 -3.11
N GLU A 10 9.64 11.07 -3.58
CA GLU A 10 8.70 10.27 -2.78
C GLU A 10 9.43 9.23 -1.94
N ILE A 11 9.14 9.20 -0.62
CA ILE A 11 9.70 8.20 0.30
C ILE A 11 9.02 6.86 0.01
N MET A 12 9.69 6.03 -0.78
CA MET A 12 9.26 4.67 -1.12
C MET A 12 9.62 3.67 -0.01
N THR A 13 8.85 2.60 0.14
CA THR A 13 9.21 1.50 1.06
C THR A 13 10.43 0.74 0.54
N ALA A 14 11.16 0.06 1.45
CA ALA A 14 12.47 -0.56 1.20
C ALA A 14 12.51 -1.70 0.16
N ALA A 15 11.37 -2.06 -0.44
CA ALA A 15 11.33 -3.04 -1.54
C ALA A 15 11.52 -2.38 -2.92
N PHE A 16 11.38 -1.05 -3.03
CA PHE A 16 11.31 -0.32 -4.30
C PHE A 16 12.60 0.46 -4.65
N ASP A 17 13.57 0.51 -3.74
CA ASP A 17 14.86 1.19 -3.93
C ASP A 17 15.80 0.42 -4.88
N ARG A 18 15.68 -0.91 -4.94
CA ARG A 18 16.60 -1.77 -5.73
C ARG A 18 16.16 -2.10 -7.15
N CYS A 19 14.98 -1.68 -7.59
CA CYS A 19 14.45 -2.05 -8.90
C CYS A 19 13.62 -0.92 -9.53
N ASP A 20 14.20 -0.23 -10.52
CA ASP A 20 13.53 0.84 -11.26
C ASP A 20 12.25 0.36 -11.96
N ARG A 21 12.26 -0.89 -12.46
CA ARG A 21 11.07 -1.50 -13.07
C ARG A 21 9.93 -1.68 -12.07
N LEU A 22 10.23 -2.13 -10.85
CA LEU A 22 9.23 -2.28 -9.80
C LEU A 22 8.68 -0.92 -9.36
N ARG A 23 9.54 0.11 -9.28
CA ARG A 23 9.14 1.49 -9.01
C ARG A 23 8.19 2.03 -10.10
N GLN A 24 8.53 1.83 -11.37
CA GLN A 24 7.67 2.22 -12.49
C GLN A 24 6.30 1.54 -12.40
N LEU A 25 6.28 0.22 -12.22
CA LEU A 25 5.04 -0.56 -12.10
C LEU A 25 4.17 -0.08 -10.93
N PHE A 26 4.79 0.32 -9.82
CA PHE A 26 4.10 0.92 -8.67
C PHE A 26 3.41 2.21 -9.03
N HIS A 27 4.10 3.12 -9.69
CA HIS A 27 3.51 4.39 -10.11
C HIS A 27 2.38 4.19 -11.12
N GLU A 28 2.53 3.30 -12.10
CA GLU A 28 1.46 2.95 -13.05
C GLU A 28 0.24 2.32 -12.36
N ALA A 29 0.44 1.47 -11.34
CA ALA A 29 -0.64 0.88 -10.56
C ALA A 29 -1.35 1.94 -9.71
N ARG A 30 -0.59 2.83 -9.06
CA ARG A 30 -1.09 3.94 -8.26
C ARG A 30 -1.95 4.89 -9.10
N GLU A 31 -1.45 5.34 -10.25
CA GLU A 31 -2.17 6.26 -11.12
C GLU A 31 -3.50 5.67 -11.60
N ARG A 32 -3.54 4.36 -11.89
CA ARG A 32 -4.79 3.66 -12.24
C ARG A 32 -5.80 3.66 -11.12
N VAL A 33 -5.37 3.46 -9.87
CA VAL A 33 -6.28 3.50 -8.71
C VAL A 33 -6.71 4.94 -8.41
N ASP A 34 -5.79 5.90 -8.48
CA ASP A 34 -6.09 7.32 -8.27
C ASP A 34 -7.09 7.86 -9.30
N SER A 35 -6.98 7.42 -10.56
CA SER A 35 -7.92 7.77 -11.63
C SER A 35 -9.21 6.95 -11.63
N SER A 36 -9.33 5.93 -10.78
CA SER A 36 -10.57 5.17 -10.62
C SER A 36 -11.70 6.04 -10.07
N LEU A 37 -12.95 5.60 -10.27
CA LEU A 37 -14.13 6.29 -9.73
C LEU A 37 -14.02 6.42 -8.20
N LEU A 38 -13.60 5.35 -7.52
CA LEU A 38 -13.40 5.35 -6.08
C LEU A 38 -12.33 6.37 -5.68
N GLY A 39 -11.13 6.29 -6.25
CA GLY A 39 -10.02 7.21 -5.93
C GLY A 39 -10.39 8.68 -6.17
N THR A 40 -11.01 8.97 -7.31
CA THR A 40 -11.43 10.34 -7.66
C THR A 40 -12.53 10.86 -6.73
N HIS A 41 -13.52 10.01 -6.40
CA HIS A 41 -14.60 10.38 -5.50
C HIS A 41 -14.07 10.68 -4.10
N THR A 42 -13.30 9.76 -3.53
CA THR A 42 -12.72 9.89 -2.19
C THR A 42 -11.83 11.13 -2.08
N ARG A 43 -10.98 11.42 -3.09
CA ARG A 43 -10.14 12.64 -3.10
C ARG A 43 -10.99 13.91 -3.10
N ARG A 44 -12.04 13.97 -3.92
CA ARG A 44 -12.95 15.13 -3.95
C ARG A 44 -13.67 15.33 -2.63
N ARG A 45 -14.05 14.25 -1.96
CA ARG A 45 -14.72 14.31 -0.66
C ARG A 45 -13.76 14.73 0.44
N LEU A 46 -12.55 14.16 0.47
CA LEU A 46 -11.47 14.55 1.37
C LEU A 46 -11.16 16.04 1.28
N ALA A 47 -11.02 16.58 0.06
CA ALA A 47 -10.76 18.01 -0.16
C ALA A 47 -11.91 18.90 0.34
N ARG A 48 -13.17 18.43 0.31
CA ARG A 48 -14.33 19.19 0.81
C ARG A 48 -14.43 19.18 2.33
N GLU A 49 -14.24 18.03 2.97
CA GLU A 49 -14.42 17.87 4.43
C GLU A 49 -13.20 18.34 5.23
N VAL A 50 -11.99 18.05 4.73
CA VAL A 50 -10.72 18.37 5.43
C VAL A 50 -10.05 19.63 4.88
N GLY A 51 -10.37 20.01 3.64
CA GLY A 51 -9.84 21.20 2.99
C GLY A 51 -8.70 20.92 1.99
N PRO A 52 -8.27 21.94 1.23
CA PRO A 52 -7.36 21.77 0.09
C PRO A 52 -5.94 21.34 0.47
N ALA A 53 -5.51 21.55 1.72
CA ALA A 53 -4.21 21.06 2.19
C ALA A 53 -4.09 19.52 2.14
N SER A 54 -5.23 18.82 2.17
CA SER A 54 -5.30 17.35 2.09
C SER A 54 -4.90 16.77 0.72
N GLU A 55 -4.85 17.59 -0.34
CA GLU A 55 -4.44 17.17 -1.68
C GLU A 55 -2.98 16.65 -1.74
N ASN A 56 -2.17 17.04 -0.77
CA ASN A 56 -0.79 16.57 -0.65
C ASN A 56 -0.69 15.16 -0.04
N LEU A 57 -1.76 14.66 0.59
CA LEU A 57 -1.78 13.32 1.19
C LEU A 57 -2.06 12.23 0.15
N THR A 58 -1.42 11.08 0.33
CA THR A 58 -1.87 9.84 -0.31
C THR A 58 -3.16 9.39 0.36
N LEU A 59 -4.04 8.70 -0.36
CA LEU A 59 -5.26 8.15 0.24
C LEU A 59 -4.93 7.12 1.33
N ILE A 60 -3.79 6.43 1.21
CA ILE A 60 -3.23 5.56 2.26
C ILE A 60 -2.96 6.38 3.53
N ALA A 61 -2.15 7.45 3.43
CA ALA A 61 -1.78 8.26 4.60
C ALA A 61 -3.00 8.92 5.26
N ALA A 62 -3.95 9.38 4.46
CA ALA A 62 -5.20 9.96 4.96
C ALA A 62 -6.10 8.92 5.65
N GLY A 63 -6.11 7.67 5.16
CA GLY A 63 -6.88 6.57 5.74
C GLY A 63 -6.22 5.91 6.96
N ASP A 64 -4.89 5.76 6.96
CA ASP A 64 -4.15 5.00 7.97
C ASP A 64 -4.34 5.51 9.39
N VAL A 65 -4.29 6.84 9.56
CA VAL A 65 -4.51 7.47 10.87
C VAL A 65 -5.92 7.17 11.37
N LEU A 66 -6.92 7.29 10.48
CA LEU A 66 -8.33 7.05 10.82
C LEU A 66 -8.60 5.58 11.13
N ARG A 67 -7.99 4.67 10.37
CA ARG A 67 -8.02 3.23 10.61
C ARG A 67 -7.40 2.88 11.96
N ALA A 68 -6.26 3.49 12.30
CA ALA A 68 -5.63 3.29 13.60
C ALA A 68 -6.53 3.77 14.74
N LEU A 69 -7.14 4.95 14.64
CA LEU A 69 -8.09 5.46 15.64
C LEU A 69 -9.26 4.49 15.85
N ARG A 70 -9.89 4.04 14.77
CA ARG A 70 -10.99 3.05 14.82
C ARG A 70 -10.55 1.73 15.45
N GLY A 71 -9.36 1.24 15.09
CA GLY A 71 -8.81 0.00 15.65
C GLY A 71 -8.56 0.06 17.16
N HIS A 72 -8.33 1.25 17.71
CA HIS A 72 -8.20 1.50 19.15
C HIS A 72 -9.52 1.86 19.84
N GLY A 73 -10.65 1.85 19.11
CA GLY A 73 -11.96 2.26 19.64
C GLY A 73 -12.07 3.76 19.95
N LEU A 74 -11.20 4.58 19.35
CA LEU A 74 -11.21 6.04 19.53
C LEU A 74 -12.23 6.69 18.58
N ALA A 75 -12.77 7.82 19.02
CA ALA A 75 -13.67 8.62 18.21
C ALA A 75 -12.94 9.21 16.99
N MET A 76 -13.66 9.29 15.87
CA MET A 76 -13.19 9.97 14.67
C MET A 76 -13.03 11.48 14.94
N PRO A 77 -12.08 12.16 14.29
CA PRO A 77 -11.99 13.62 14.36
C PRO A 77 -13.31 14.25 13.90
N GLY A 78 -13.82 15.25 14.62
CA GLY A 78 -15.16 15.82 14.35
C GLY A 78 -15.34 16.47 12.97
N TYR A 79 -14.23 16.71 12.25
CA TYR A 79 -14.22 17.23 10.87
C TYR A 79 -14.18 16.12 9.79
N VAL A 80 -14.17 14.84 10.19
CA VAL A 80 -14.19 13.69 9.27
C VAL A 80 -15.46 12.89 9.51
N SER A 81 -16.31 12.78 8.49
CA SER A 81 -17.47 11.91 8.58
C SER A 81 -17.07 10.43 8.59
N GLU A 82 -17.88 9.56 9.22
CA GLU A 82 -17.64 8.11 9.18
C GLU A 82 -17.61 7.57 7.75
N GLY A 83 -18.46 8.10 6.87
CA GLY A 83 -18.49 7.73 5.46
C GLY A 83 -17.19 8.07 4.74
N LEU A 84 -16.61 9.25 4.99
CA LEU A 84 -15.28 9.60 4.46
C LEU A 84 -14.21 8.66 5.01
N GLY A 85 -14.25 8.31 6.30
CA GLY A 85 -13.34 7.35 6.91
C GLY A 85 -13.37 5.98 6.22
N GLN A 86 -14.57 5.47 5.90
CA GLN A 86 -14.73 4.19 5.17
C GLN A 86 -14.23 4.26 3.73
N GLU A 87 -14.50 5.36 3.02
CA GLU A 87 -14.01 5.56 1.65
C GLU A 87 -12.49 5.68 1.58
N LEU A 88 -11.87 6.36 2.55
CA LEU A 88 -10.43 6.46 2.68
C LEU A 88 -9.80 5.10 2.95
N ASP A 89 -10.39 4.30 3.83
CA ASP A 89 -9.92 2.95 4.13
C ASP A 89 -10.01 2.05 2.89
N ALA A 90 -11.16 2.05 2.20
CA ALA A 90 -11.35 1.28 0.96
C ALA A 90 -10.38 1.72 -0.15
N SER A 91 -10.16 3.02 -0.32
CA SER A 91 -9.25 3.55 -1.34
C SER A 91 -7.79 3.25 -1.00
N GLY A 92 -7.41 3.35 0.28
CA GLY A 92 -6.09 2.97 0.78
C GLY A 92 -5.81 1.49 0.53
N HIS A 93 -6.76 0.61 0.83
CA HIS A 93 -6.66 -0.82 0.53
C HIS A 93 -6.54 -1.10 -0.98
N ALA A 94 -7.30 -0.40 -1.83
CA ALA A 94 -7.17 -0.55 -3.28
C ALA A 94 -5.77 -0.16 -3.79
N LEU A 95 -5.18 0.90 -3.23
CA LEU A 95 -3.82 1.34 -3.55
C LEU A 95 -2.77 0.32 -3.10
N VAL A 96 -2.90 -0.18 -1.87
CA VAL A 96 -2.04 -1.21 -1.30
C VAL A 96 -2.08 -2.49 -2.14
N ASP A 97 -3.28 -2.97 -2.47
CA ASP A 97 -3.46 -4.17 -3.29
C ASP A 97 -2.83 -4.01 -4.68
N ALA A 98 -3.02 -2.85 -5.29
CA ALA A 98 -2.44 -2.53 -6.59
C ALA A 98 -0.89 -2.46 -6.50
N GLY A 99 -0.35 -1.83 -5.46
CA GLY A 99 1.09 -1.72 -5.21
C GLY A 99 1.77 -3.06 -4.90
N HIS A 100 1.03 -4.01 -4.35
CA HIS A 100 1.47 -5.41 -4.19
C HIS A 100 1.42 -6.23 -5.48
N GLY A 101 0.88 -5.66 -6.55
CA GLY A 101 0.71 -6.38 -7.79
C GLY A 101 -0.42 -7.40 -7.69
N ARG A 102 -1.52 -7.15 -6.97
CA ARG A 102 -2.75 -7.98 -7.03
C ARG A 102 -3.12 -8.32 -8.49
N TYR A 103 -2.92 -7.35 -9.38
CA TYR A 103 -3.19 -7.46 -10.82
C TYR A 103 -1.93 -7.57 -11.70
N SER A 104 -0.73 -7.72 -11.12
CA SER A 104 0.54 -7.80 -11.86
C SER A 104 1.45 -8.90 -11.30
N ALA A 105 1.58 -10.00 -12.06
CA ALA A 105 2.48 -11.09 -11.71
C ALA A 105 3.96 -10.67 -11.74
N GLU A 106 4.32 -9.75 -12.64
CA GLU A 106 5.68 -9.18 -12.72
C GLU A 106 6.01 -8.43 -11.43
N MET A 107 5.09 -7.59 -10.96
CA MET A 107 5.26 -6.82 -9.73
C MET A 107 5.37 -7.71 -8.50
N ARG A 108 4.53 -8.76 -8.38
CA ARG A 108 4.65 -9.75 -7.31
C ARG A 108 6.00 -10.45 -7.32
N ARG A 109 6.49 -10.84 -8.50
CA ARG A 109 7.79 -11.49 -8.66
C ARG A 109 8.93 -10.56 -8.23
N LEU A 110 8.88 -9.30 -8.66
CA LEU A 110 9.92 -8.32 -8.33
C LEU A 110 9.88 -7.89 -6.85
N GLY A 111 8.70 -7.72 -6.27
CA GLY A 111 8.55 -7.25 -4.88
C GLY A 111 8.69 -8.34 -3.82
N MET A 112 8.19 -9.55 -4.08
CA MET A 112 8.14 -10.64 -3.07
C MET A 112 8.87 -11.91 -3.51
N GLY A 113 9.37 -11.99 -4.74
CA GLY A 113 9.93 -13.23 -5.30
C GLY A 113 11.12 -13.79 -4.52
N LEU A 114 12.02 -12.93 -4.02
CA LEU A 114 13.16 -13.37 -3.21
C LEU A 114 12.70 -14.01 -1.89
N LEU A 115 11.76 -13.36 -1.20
CA LEU A 115 11.20 -13.87 0.05
C LEU A 115 10.52 -15.22 -0.16
N LEU A 116 9.70 -15.34 -1.23
CA LEU A 116 9.00 -16.57 -1.58
C LEU A 116 9.97 -17.69 -1.97
N ALA A 117 11.03 -17.39 -2.74
CA ALA A 117 12.07 -18.36 -3.07
C ALA A 117 12.80 -18.86 -1.81
N GLU A 118 13.08 -17.97 -0.86
CA GLU A 118 13.67 -18.35 0.43
C GLU A 118 12.73 -19.26 1.24
N MET A 119 11.42 -18.94 1.30
CA MET A 119 10.42 -19.81 1.95
C MET A 119 10.40 -21.20 1.32
N GLN A 120 10.36 -21.24 -0.01
CA GLN A 120 10.34 -22.49 -0.75
C GLN A 120 11.58 -23.33 -0.46
N GLY A 121 12.78 -22.72 -0.44
CA GLY A 121 14.01 -23.41 -0.10
C GLY A 121 13.99 -24.02 1.32
N GLN A 122 13.48 -23.27 2.30
CA GLN A 122 13.34 -23.75 3.68
C GLN A 122 12.34 -24.91 3.80
N LEU A 123 11.21 -24.82 3.09
CA LEU A 123 10.20 -25.89 3.04
C LEU A 123 10.75 -27.17 2.40
N LEU A 124 11.46 -27.05 1.27
CA LEU A 124 12.09 -28.20 0.62
C LEU A 124 13.15 -28.84 1.51
N ALA A 125 14.00 -28.04 2.17
CA ALA A 125 14.97 -28.56 3.13
C ALA A 125 14.28 -29.31 4.28
N ALA A 126 13.13 -28.85 4.76
CA ALA A 126 12.38 -29.50 5.84
C ALA A 126 11.79 -30.85 5.40
N VAL A 127 11.21 -30.90 4.21
CA VAL A 127 10.69 -32.15 3.61
C VAL A 127 11.81 -33.19 3.44
N ASP A 128 13.00 -32.76 3.05
CA ASP A 128 14.16 -33.64 2.87
C ASP A 128 14.86 -34.03 4.20
N GLY A 129 14.38 -33.57 5.35
CA GLY A 129 15.03 -33.80 6.65
C GLY A 129 16.37 -33.05 6.82
N ARG A 130 16.64 -32.07 5.96
CA ARG A 130 17.87 -31.25 5.95
C ARG A 130 17.69 -29.88 6.59
N ALA A 131 16.48 -29.51 6.99
CA ALA A 131 16.23 -28.21 7.62
C ALA A 131 16.93 -28.13 8.99
N PRO A 132 17.77 -27.11 9.22
CA PRO A 132 18.44 -26.92 10.50
C PRO A 132 17.48 -26.43 11.59
N LEU A 133 16.33 -25.86 11.21
CA LEU A 133 15.34 -25.27 12.09
C LEU A 133 14.02 -26.01 11.99
N ARG A 134 13.37 -26.21 13.15
CA ARG A 134 12.03 -26.82 13.25
C ARG A 134 10.90 -25.80 13.09
N LEU A 135 11.20 -24.51 13.28
CA LEU A 135 10.26 -23.40 13.16
C LEU A 135 11.00 -22.16 12.64
N VAL A 136 10.38 -21.46 11.70
CA VAL A 136 10.82 -20.15 11.23
C VAL A 136 9.65 -19.19 11.41
N LEU A 137 9.85 -18.17 12.25
CA LEU A 137 8.89 -17.08 12.44
C LEU A 137 9.38 -15.86 11.67
N ARG A 138 8.49 -15.26 10.87
CA ARG A 138 8.79 -14.06 10.09
C ARG A 138 7.82 -12.97 10.47
N SER A 139 8.34 -11.87 11.00
CA SER A 139 7.60 -10.62 11.13
C SER A 139 7.58 -9.94 9.77
N ALA A 140 6.39 -9.68 9.25
CA ALA A 140 6.17 -8.97 8.00
C ALA A 140 5.26 -7.77 8.25
N HIS A 141 5.28 -6.82 7.33
CA HIS A 141 4.38 -5.68 7.35
C HIS A 141 3.22 -5.94 6.39
N ALA A 142 2.01 -5.55 6.80
CA ALA A 142 1.00 -5.21 5.81
C ALA A 142 1.53 -3.98 5.08
N VAL A 143 2.08 -4.18 3.88
CA VAL A 143 2.48 -3.07 3.01
C VAL A 143 1.24 -2.41 2.44
#